data_AF-A0A973J5R7-F1
#
_entry.id   AF-A0A973J5R7-F1
#
_cell.length_a   1.000
_cell.length_b   1.000
_cell.length_c   1.000
_cell.angle_alpha   90.00
_cell.angle_beta   90.00
_cell.angle_gamma   90.00
#
_symmetry.space_group_name_H-M   'P 1'
#
loop_
_entity.id
_entity.type
_entity.pdbx_description
1 polymer ?
#
loop_
_entity_poly.entity_id
_entity_poly.type
_entity_poly.pdbx_seq_one_letter_code
_entity_poly.pdbx_strand_id
1 'polypeptide(L)'
;MLKHAFEGKLTEQWRKENADKLETAEQLLERIKHEREVRYQHRFEEWKAAVEQWEKDGKVGKKPEKPKPQKTPEKLAQAKILELPTLPNKWKWVKLDELSLKITDGEHFKPIVTKSGVYFLSAKDVRDEGVNFDNPIYVSEETAIKARKRCDPERGDILIVSRGATVGRMCQVDTDKVFCLLGSVILIKAFPLLDTRYLMYALKHPNINREIISISGATAQQAVYLRDVKHVVLPLGSIDEQVEITNKLDEQISNIQGMESDIEDNIARSEALRQSILKKAFSGQLVPQDPNEEPASVLLERIAREKADAATPKKSRAAKTAQNVNL
;
A
#
# COMPACT_ATOMS: atom_id res chain seq x y z
N MET A 1 -15.95 -4.17 6.35
CA MET A 1 -16.19 -4.66 4.98
C MET A 1 -15.37 -5.89 4.63
N LEU A 2 -14.04 -5.86 4.70
CA LEU A 2 -13.17 -7.01 4.38
C LEU A 2 -13.55 -8.30 5.13
N LYS A 3 -13.88 -8.21 6.43
CA LYS A 3 -14.37 -9.37 7.20
C LYS A 3 -15.58 -10.04 6.52
N HIS A 4 -16.57 -9.25 6.10
CA HIS A 4 -17.75 -9.79 5.43
C HIS A 4 -17.43 -10.33 4.03
N ALA A 5 -16.46 -9.75 3.32
CA ALA A 5 -15.98 -10.29 2.04
C ALA A 5 -15.43 -11.72 2.21
N PHE A 6 -14.52 -11.90 3.15
CA PHE A 6 -13.77 -13.15 3.34
C PHE A 6 -14.46 -14.19 4.22
N GLU A 7 -15.55 -13.83 4.91
CA GLU A 7 -16.52 -14.77 5.49
C GLU A 7 -17.68 -15.09 4.51
N GLY A 8 -17.65 -14.51 3.30
CA GLY A 8 -18.65 -14.75 2.26
C GLY A 8 -20.03 -14.14 2.50
N LYS A 9 -20.15 -13.18 3.43
CA LYS A 9 -21.38 -12.41 3.69
C LYS A 9 -21.61 -11.33 2.65
N LEU A 10 -20.54 -10.73 2.11
CA LEU A 10 -20.63 -9.62 1.14
C LEU A 10 -21.35 -10.02 -0.16
N THR A 11 -21.12 -11.25 -0.61
CA THR A 11 -21.67 -11.81 -1.85
C THR A 11 -22.71 -12.90 -1.59
N GLU A 12 -23.27 -13.00 -0.38
CA GLU A 12 -24.15 -14.10 -0.01
C GLU A 12 -25.35 -14.25 -0.96
N GLN A 13 -26.04 -13.14 -1.25
CA GLN A 13 -27.20 -13.13 -2.14
C GLN A 13 -26.80 -13.49 -3.58
N TRP A 14 -25.76 -12.84 -4.11
CA TRP A 14 -25.22 -13.13 -5.43
C TRP A 14 -24.81 -14.60 -5.59
N ARG A 15 -24.20 -15.19 -4.55
CA ARG A 15 -23.81 -16.60 -4.54
C ARG A 15 -25.02 -17.52 -4.63
N LYS A 16 -26.12 -17.19 -3.95
CA LYS A 16 -27.38 -17.96 -4.04
C LYS A 16 -27.96 -17.92 -5.45
N GLU A 17 -27.91 -16.75 -6.09
CA GLU A 17 -28.44 -16.54 -7.45
C GLU A 17 -27.60 -17.20 -8.55
N ASN A 18 -26.33 -17.53 -8.27
CA ASN A 18 -25.40 -18.11 -9.24
C ASN A 18 -24.92 -19.52 -8.83
N ALA A 19 -25.53 -20.14 -7.83
CA ALA A 19 -25.01 -21.35 -7.18
C ALA A 19 -24.77 -22.54 -8.12
N ASP A 20 -25.53 -22.62 -9.22
CA ASP A 20 -25.46 -23.61 -10.29
C ASP A 20 -24.25 -23.43 -11.22
N LYS A 21 -23.75 -22.19 -11.35
CA LYS A 21 -22.63 -21.83 -12.23
C LYS A 21 -21.27 -21.83 -11.54
N LEU A 22 -21.26 -21.68 -10.21
CA LEU A 22 -20.01 -21.55 -9.46
C LEU A 22 -19.31 -22.91 -9.30
N GLU A 23 -18.07 -22.96 -9.80
CA GLU A 23 -17.12 -24.01 -9.45
C GLU A 23 -16.81 -24.00 -7.96
N THR A 24 -16.34 -25.13 -7.45
CA THR A 24 -15.87 -25.28 -6.07
C THR A 24 -14.43 -24.82 -5.94
N ALA A 25 -14.01 -24.45 -4.73
CA ALA A 25 -12.61 -24.19 -4.41
C ALA A 25 -11.73 -25.41 -4.73
N GLU A 26 -12.23 -26.63 -4.54
CA GLU A 26 -11.54 -27.87 -4.92
C GLU A 26 -11.25 -27.94 -6.43
N GLN A 27 -12.25 -27.66 -7.28
CA GLN A 27 -12.09 -27.65 -8.74
C GLN A 27 -11.09 -26.57 -9.19
N LEU A 28 -11.16 -25.38 -8.61
CA LEU A 28 -10.20 -24.31 -8.89
C LEU A 28 -8.77 -24.70 -8.48
N LEU A 29 -8.60 -25.33 -7.32
CA LEU A 29 -7.30 -25.83 -6.85
C LEU A 29 -6.74 -26.94 -7.75
N GLU A 30 -7.59 -27.81 -8.28
CA GLU A 30 -7.17 -28.83 -9.25
C GLU A 30 -6.67 -28.19 -10.55
N ARG A 31 -7.36 -27.17 -11.05
CA ARG A 31 -6.90 -26.39 -12.21
C ARG A 31 -5.57 -25.70 -11.94
N ILE A 32 -5.39 -25.11 -10.76
CA ILE A 32 -4.12 -24.50 -10.35
C ILE A 32 -2.99 -25.53 -10.29
N LYS A 33 -3.25 -26.72 -9.76
CA LYS A 33 -2.26 -27.82 -9.74
C LYS A 33 -1.90 -28.29 -11.14
N HIS A 34 -2.89 -28.42 -12.03
CA HIS A 34 -2.66 -28.79 -13.41
C HIS A 34 -1.82 -27.72 -14.14
N GLU A 35 -2.19 -26.44 -14.02
CA GLU A 35 -1.44 -25.31 -14.58
C GLU A 35 0.01 -25.27 -14.06
N ARG A 36 0.21 -25.56 -12.77
CA ARG A 36 1.54 -25.67 -12.16
C ARG A 36 2.39 -26.76 -12.83
N GLU A 37 1.80 -27.93 -13.05
CA GLU A 37 2.48 -29.06 -13.69
C GLU A 37 2.81 -28.75 -15.15
N VAL A 38 1.86 -28.20 -15.92
CA VAL A 38 2.06 -27.79 -17.32
C VAL A 38 3.23 -26.79 -17.43
N ARG A 39 3.26 -25.76 -16.57
CA ARG A 39 4.37 -24.78 -16.53
C ARG A 39 5.71 -25.40 -16.15
N TYR A 40 5.71 -26.40 -15.27
CA TYR A 40 6.93 -27.12 -14.93
C TYR A 40 7.45 -27.93 -16.13
N GLN A 41 6.58 -28.67 -16.80
CA GLN A 41 6.93 -29.45 -17.99
C GLN A 41 7.46 -28.56 -19.11
N HIS A 42 6.81 -27.43 -19.40
CA HIS A 42 7.30 -26.46 -20.38
C HIS A 42 8.73 -25.98 -20.06
N ARG A 43 8.98 -25.50 -18.84
CA ARG A 43 10.34 -25.07 -18.42
C ARG A 43 11.35 -26.20 -18.48
N PHE A 44 10.92 -27.43 -18.23
CA PHE A 44 11.77 -28.62 -18.30
C PHE A 44 12.16 -28.95 -19.74
N GLU A 45 11.25 -28.79 -20.70
CA GLU A 45 11.52 -28.91 -22.13
C GLU A 45 12.44 -27.80 -22.64
N GLU A 46 12.18 -26.54 -22.27
CA GLU A 46 13.07 -25.41 -22.58
C GLU A 46 14.48 -25.65 -22.03
N TRP A 47 14.59 -26.17 -20.80
CA TRP A 47 15.86 -26.54 -20.22
C TRP A 47 16.56 -27.65 -21.01
N LYS A 48 15.84 -28.70 -21.44
CA LYS A 48 16.43 -29.75 -22.28
C LYS A 48 16.98 -29.19 -23.59
N ALA A 49 16.20 -28.35 -24.28
CA ALA A 49 16.63 -27.70 -25.52
C ALA A 49 17.86 -26.80 -25.30
N ALA A 50 17.89 -26.04 -24.21
CA ALA A 50 19.04 -25.20 -23.86
C ALA A 50 20.30 -26.03 -23.54
N VAL A 51 20.16 -27.19 -22.90
CA VAL A 51 21.28 -28.11 -22.63
C VAL A 51 21.80 -28.72 -23.92
N GLU A 52 20.92 -29.15 -24.82
CA GLU A 52 21.32 -29.69 -26.13
C GLU A 52 22.07 -28.65 -26.95
N GLN A 53 21.59 -27.40 -26.97
CA GLN A 53 22.27 -26.31 -27.64
C GLN A 53 23.65 -26.02 -27.02
N TRP A 54 23.74 -25.97 -25.68
CA TRP A 54 25.01 -25.80 -24.98
C TRP A 54 26.02 -26.92 -25.29
N GLU A 55 25.55 -28.15 -25.48
CA GLU A 55 26.41 -29.26 -25.92
C GLU A 55 26.88 -29.11 -27.36
N LYS A 56 26.00 -28.68 -28.28
CA LYS A 56 26.36 -28.36 -29.68
C LYS A 56 27.36 -27.21 -29.79
N ASP A 57 27.25 -26.21 -28.92
CA ASP A 57 28.15 -25.05 -28.85
C ASP A 57 29.50 -25.37 -28.16
N GLY A 58 29.80 -26.66 -27.93
CA GLY A 58 31.09 -27.06 -27.35
C GLY A 58 31.22 -26.80 -25.85
N LYS A 59 30.10 -26.70 -25.13
CA LYS A 59 30.04 -26.48 -23.67
C LYS A 59 30.62 -25.15 -23.21
N VAL A 60 30.55 -24.13 -24.06
CA VAL A 60 31.00 -22.77 -23.74
C VAL A 60 30.08 -22.14 -22.68
N GLY A 61 30.67 -21.58 -21.63
CA GLY A 61 29.93 -20.90 -20.56
C GLY A 61 29.30 -21.84 -19.52
N LYS A 62 28.41 -21.29 -18.69
CA LYS A 62 27.76 -22.03 -17.58
C LYS A 62 26.65 -22.93 -18.13
N LYS A 63 26.66 -24.22 -17.75
CA LYS A 63 25.59 -25.17 -18.07
C LYS A 63 24.22 -24.64 -17.60
N PRO A 64 23.15 -24.74 -18.43
CA PRO A 64 21.80 -24.38 -18.02
C PRO A 64 21.34 -25.11 -16.76
N GLU A 65 20.78 -24.36 -15.80
CA GLU A 65 20.32 -24.91 -14.52
C GLU A 65 19.00 -25.65 -14.69
N LYS A 66 18.94 -26.88 -14.16
CA LYS A 66 17.72 -27.69 -14.21
C LYS A 66 16.60 -27.03 -13.40
N PRO A 67 15.40 -26.83 -13.97
CA PRO A 67 14.28 -26.28 -13.21
C PRO A 67 13.90 -27.25 -12.09
N LYS A 68 13.70 -26.69 -10.90
CA LYS A 68 13.23 -27.45 -9.73
C LYS A 68 11.71 -27.52 -9.78
N PRO A 69 11.10 -28.70 -9.58
CA PRO A 69 9.66 -28.77 -9.33
C PRO A 69 9.36 -27.97 -8.06
N GLN A 70 8.24 -27.26 -8.06
CA GLN A 70 7.77 -26.65 -6.82
C GLN A 70 7.42 -27.77 -5.85
N LYS A 71 7.83 -27.62 -4.59
CA LYS A 71 7.39 -28.55 -3.55
C LYS A 71 5.88 -28.48 -3.46
N THR A 72 5.22 -29.63 -3.44
CA THR A 72 3.79 -29.71 -3.10
C THR A 72 3.63 -29.07 -1.72
N PRO A 73 2.83 -28.00 -1.60
CA PRO A 73 2.62 -27.38 -0.30
C PRO A 73 2.01 -28.39 0.67
N GLU A 74 2.48 -28.39 1.91
CA GLU A 74 1.88 -29.23 2.95
C GLU A 74 0.41 -28.85 3.11
N LYS A 75 -0.48 -29.85 3.11
CA LYS A 75 -1.91 -29.61 3.35
C LYS A 75 -2.10 -28.89 4.69
N LEU A 76 -3.13 -28.05 4.77
CA LEU A 76 -3.51 -27.40 6.01
C LEU A 76 -3.95 -28.46 7.04
N ALA A 77 -3.41 -28.39 8.26
CA ALA A 77 -3.76 -29.32 9.32
C ALA A 77 -5.21 -29.12 9.76
N GLN A 78 -5.94 -30.22 9.99
CA GLN A 78 -7.36 -30.18 10.37
C GLN A 78 -7.60 -29.36 11.65
N ALA A 79 -6.69 -29.44 12.63
CA ALA A 79 -6.76 -28.64 13.86
C ALA A 79 -6.77 -27.13 13.57
N LYS A 80 -5.91 -26.67 12.65
CA LYS A 80 -5.86 -25.25 12.26
C LYS A 80 -7.14 -24.83 11.52
N ILE A 81 -7.79 -25.73 10.77
CA ILE A 81 -9.07 -25.44 10.11
C ILE A 81 -10.19 -25.22 11.12
N LEU A 82 -10.21 -25.99 12.22
CA LEU A 82 -11.24 -25.91 13.26
C LEU A 82 -11.19 -24.60 14.07
N GLU A 83 -10.03 -23.93 14.11
CA GLU A 83 -9.85 -22.63 14.76
C GLU A 83 -10.29 -21.45 13.87
N LEU A 84 -10.49 -21.69 12.57
CA LEU A 84 -10.83 -20.65 11.60
C LEU A 84 -12.34 -20.43 11.52
N PRO A 85 -12.79 -19.23 11.10
CA PRO A 85 -14.19 -18.96 10.85
C PRO A 85 -14.82 -19.95 9.86
N THR A 86 -16.12 -20.21 10.07
CA THR A 86 -16.92 -20.98 9.12
C THR A 86 -16.99 -20.26 7.78
N LEU A 87 -16.81 -21.02 6.70
CA LEU A 87 -16.88 -20.52 5.33
C LEU A 87 -18.19 -20.94 4.65
N PRO A 88 -18.60 -20.23 3.59
CA PRO A 88 -19.69 -20.68 2.74
C PRO A 88 -19.46 -22.08 2.17
N ASN A 89 -20.55 -22.75 1.78
CA ASN A 89 -20.47 -23.98 1.01
C ASN A 89 -19.65 -23.76 -0.27
N LYS A 90 -18.86 -24.77 -0.67
CA LYS A 90 -17.92 -24.75 -1.81
C LYS A 90 -16.65 -23.91 -1.62
N TRP A 91 -16.50 -23.16 -0.52
CA TRP A 91 -15.26 -22.46 -0.21
C TRP A 91 -14.29 -23.33 0.60
N LYS A 92 -13.01 -23.00 0.54
CA LYS A 92 -11.97 -23.71 1.29
C LYS A 92 -10.90 -22.77 1.84
N TRP A 93 -10.35 -23.10 3.01
CA TRP A 93 -9.12 -22.50 3.51
C TRP A 93 -7.89 -23.10 2.80
N VAL A 94 -7.03 -22.24 2.26
CA VAL A 94 -5.89 -22.62 1.41
C VAL A 94 -4.65 -21.82 1.79
N LYS A 95 -3.46 -22.40 1.71
CA LYS A 95 -2.20 -21.67 1.93
C LYS A 95 -1.85 -20.80 0.72
N LEU A 96 -1.30 -19.61 0.95
CA LEU A 96 -0.89 -18.70 -0.12
C LEU A 96 0.11 -19.33 -1.11
N ASP A 97 0.99 -20.23 -0.65
CA ASP A 97 1.94 -20.97 -1.50
C ASP A 97 1.26 -21.93 -2.50
N GLU A 98 0.03 -22.39 -2.22
CA GLU A 98 -0.78 -23.16 -3.18
C GLU A 98 -1.31 -22.26 -4.31
N LEU A 99 -1.53 -20.99 -4.01
CA LEU A 99 -2.14 -19.98 -4.90
C LEU A 99 -1.10 -19.15 -5.68
N SER A 100 0.20 -19.38 -5.45
CA SER A 100 1.27 -18.55 -5.98
C SER A 100 2.20 -19.32 -6.92
N LEU A 101 2.52 -18.73 -8.05
CA LEU A 101 3.61 -19.14 -8.94
C LEU A 101 4.98 -18.89 -8.33
N LYS A 102 5.12 -17.83 -7.53
CA LYS A 102 6.40 -17.45 -6.93
C LYS A 102 6.18 -16.56 -5.72
N ILE A 103 6.85 -16.88 -4.62
CA ILE A 103 6.96 -16.00 -3.45
C ILE A 103 8.46 -15.88 -3.13
N THR A 104 9.01 -14.69 -3.34
CA THR A 104 10.43 -14.38 -3.18
C THR A 104 10.59 -12.93 -2.71
N ASP A 105 11.78 -12.53 -2.33
CA ASP A 105 12.16 -11.13 -2.14
C ASP A 105 13.20 -10.69 -3.19
N GLY A 106 13.38 -9.38 -3.26
CA GLY A 106 14.42 -8.74 -4.06
C GLY A 106 15.85 -9.07 -3.62
N GLU A 107 16.82 -8.35 -4.17
CA GLU A 107 18.23 -8.62 -3.96
C GLU A 107 18.77 -8.09 -2.63
N HIS A 108 19.66 -8.85 -1.99
CA HIS A 108 20.24 -8.48 -0.67
C HIS A 108 21.59 -7.77 -0.76
N PHE A 109 22.15 -7.63 -1.96
CA PHE A 109 23.39 -6.88 -2.14
C PHE A 109 23.12 -5.37 -2.20
N LYS A 110 24.14 -4.58 -1.89
CA LYS A 110 24.10 -3.14 -2.07
C LYS A 110 24.30 -2.82 -3.56
N PRO A 111 23.31 -2.25 -4.27
CA PRO A 111 23.45 -1.97 -5.69
C PRO A 111 24.50 -0.87 -5.92
N ILE A 112 25.27 -1.02 -7.00
CA ILE A 112 26.12 0.07 -7.51
C ILE A 112 25.21 1.01 -8.30
N VAL A 113 25.03 2.22 -7.78
CA VAL A 113 24.11 3.20 -8.34
C VAL A 113 24.70 3.81 -9.61
N THR A 114 23.90 3.88 -10.66
CA THR A 114 24.23 4.53 -11.93
C THR A 114 23.40 5.80 -12.14
N LYS A 115 23.82 6.66 -13.08
CA LYS A 115 23.04 7.87 -13.46
C LYS A 115 21.79 7.55 -14.28
N SER A 116 21.80 6.40 -14.97
CA SER A 116 20.73 5.89 -15.83
C SER A 116 20.79 4.36 -15.88
N GLY A 117 19.72 3.72 -16.32
CA GLY A 117 19.62 2.27 -16.43
C GLY A 117 18.24 1.78 -15.97
N VAL A 118 18.21 0.60 -15.35
CA VAL A 118 16.97 0.00 -14.87
C VAL A 118 16.66 0.49 -13.45
N TYR A 119 15.39 0.75 -13.19
CA TYR A 119 14.91 1.14 -11.87
C TYR A 119 15.22 0.07 -10.82
N PHE A 120 15.70 0.49 -9.65
CA PHE A 120 16.00 -0.37 -8.53
C PHE A 120 15.28 0.17 -7.28
N LEU A 121 14.17 -0.48 -6.94
CA LEU A 121 13.20 0.00 -5.97
C LEU A 121 13.34 -0.71 -4.62
N SER A 122 12.89 -0.05 -3.57
CA SER A 122 13.00 -0.49 -2.18
C SER A 122 11.69 -0.24 -1.43
N ALA A 123 11.66 -0.55 -0.13
CA ALA A 123 10.51 -0.32 0.74
C ALA A 123 9.88 1.09 0.66
N LYS A 124 10.68 2.15 0.40
CA LYS A 124 10.18 3.53 0.27
C LYS A 124 9.36 3.76 -1.01
N ASP A 125 9.59 2.92 -2.02
CA ASP A 125 9.04 3.03 -3.36
C ASP A 125 7.74 2.21 -3.50
N VAL A 126 7.41 1.41 -2.49
CA VAL A 126 6.12 0.70 -2.38
C VAL A 126 5.17 1.60 -1.58
N ARG A 127 4.11 2.06 -2.24
CA ARG A 127 3.06 2.91 -1.66
C ARG A 127 1.72 2.21 -1.71
N ASP A 128 0.71 2.69 -1.00
CA ASP A 128 -0.60 2.02 -0.94
C ASP A 128 -1.34 2.06 -2.29
N GLU A 129 -1.08 3.12 -3.06
CA GLU A 129 -1.61 3.39 -4.40
C GLU A 129 -0.90 2.65 -5.54
N GLY A 130 0.31 2.12 -5.31
CA GLY A 130 1.09 1.48 -6.36
C GLY A 130 2.59 1.60 -6.19
N VAL A 131 3.31 1.45 -7.29
CA VAL A 131 4.78 1.54 -7.32
C VAL A 131 5.21 2.96 -7.65
N ASN A 132 5.95 3.57 -6.74
CA ASN A 132 6.47 4.91 -6.89
C ASN A 132 7.82 4.93 -7.63
N PHE A 133 7.92 5.78 -8.66
CA PHE A 133 9.13 5.99 -9.45
C PHE A 133 9.74 7.39 -9.23
N ASP A 134 9.28 8.14 -8.24
CA ASP A 134 9.83 9.45 -7.89
C ASP A 134 11.22 9.29 -7.26
N ASN A 135 12.22 9.95 -7.85
CA ASN A 135 13.62 9.89 -7.41
C ASN A 135 14.15 8.45 -7.23
N PRO A 136 14.11 7.63 -8.28
CA PRO A 136 14.46 6.23 -8.18
C PRO A 136 15.99 6.08 -8.21
N ILE A 137 16.45 4.95 -7.69
CA ILE A 137 17.83 4.51 -7.88
C ILE A 137 17.89 3.73 -9.21
N TYR A 138 18.97 3.93 -9.97
CA TYR A 138 19.25 3.17 -11.18
C TYR A 138 20.41 2.20 -10.97
N VAL A 139 20.36 1.08 -11.68
CA VAL A 139 21.46 0.12 -11.79
C VAL A 139 21.76 -0.19 -13.26
N SER A 140 22.96 -0.73 -13.53
CA SER A 140 23.32 -1.21 -14.86
C SER A 140 22.44 -2.36 -15.32
N GLU A 141 22.31 -2.54 -16.63
CA GLU A 141 21.56 -3.66 -17.22
C GLU A 141 22.09 -5.02 -16.77
N GLU A 142 23.40 -5.17 -16.65
CA GLU A 142 24.00 -6.42 -16.17
C GLU A 142 23.54 -6.74 -14.73
N THR A 143 23.46 -5.72 -13.87
CA THR A 143 22.97 -5.87 -12.49
C THR A 143 21.49 -6.22 -12.49
N ALA A 144 20.70 -5.56 -13.34
CA ALA A 144 19.27 -5.80 -13.46
C ALA A 144 18.96 -7.23 -13.95
N ILE A 145 19.66 -7.71 -14.99
CA ILE A 145 19.54 -9.07 -15.49
C ILE A 145 19.84 -10.09 -14.38
N LYS A 146 20.87 -9.85 -13.56
CA LYS A 146 21.19 -10.72 -12.42
C LYS A 146 20.08 -10.69 -11.37
N ALA A 147 19.64 -9.51 -10.96
CA ALA A 147 18.60 -9.32 -9.94
C ALA A 147 17.26 -9.95 -10.35
N ARG A 148 16.86 -9.77 -11.61
CA ARG A 148 15.58 -10.26 -12.12
C ARG A 148 15.50 -11.78 -12.26
N LYS A 149 16.64 -12.49 -12.31
CA LYS A 149 16.61 -13.98 -12.25
C LYS A 149 15.94 -14.48 -10.97
N ARG A 150 16.18 -13.80 -9.84
CA ARG A 150 15.55 -14.13 -8.57
C ARG A 150 14.18 -13.49 -8.46
N CYS A 151 14.05 -12.19 -8.75
CA CYS A 151 12.85 -11.41 -8.49
C CYS A 151 12.52 -10.49 -9.67
N ASP A 152 11.46 -10.84 -10.39
CA ASP A 152 11.03 -10.26 -11.66
C ASP A 152 9.59 -9.75 -11.58
N PRO A 153 9.33 -8.60 -10.93
CA PRO A 153 7.98 -8.05 -10.84
C PRO A 153 7.41 -7.70 -12.23
N GLU A 154 6.12 -7.95 -12.38
CA GLU A 154 5.30 -7.66 -13.56
C GLU A 154 3.95 -7.07 -13.13
N ARG A 155 3.25 -6.42 -14.07
CA ARG A 155 1.92 -5.88 -13.83
C ARG A 155 1.00 -6.96 -13.24
N GLY A 156 0.26 -6.58 -12.22
CA GLY A 156 -0.70 -7.45 -11.54
C GLY A 156 -0.12 -8.21 -10.35
N ASP A 157 1.21 -8.30 -10.22
CA ASP A 157 1.85 -8.94 -9.06
C ASP A 157 1.63 -8.15 -7.76
N ILE A 158 1.79 -8.81 -6.61
CA ILE A 158 1.67 -8.16 -5.30
C ILE A 158 3.06 -7.93 -4.70
N LEU A 159 3.28 -6.72 -4.20
CA LEU A 159 4.46 -6.35 -3.43
C LEU A 159 4.11 -6.19 -1.96
N ILE A 160 4.97 -6.67 -1.07
CA ILE A 160 4.85 -6.50 0.39
C ILE A 160 6.17 -5.92 0.93
N VAL A 161 6.11 -4.82 1.67
CA VAL A 161 7.27 -4.30 2.38
C VAL A 161 7.62 -5.23 3.54
N SER A 162 8.81 -5.82 3.48
CA SER A 162 9.27 -6.80 4.46
C SER A 162 10.18 -6.23 5.54
N ARG A 163 10.85 -5.11 5.26
CA ARG A 163 11.78 -4.43 6.19
C ARG A 163 11.71 -2.91 5.97
N GLY A 164 11.69 -2.14 7.05
CA GLY A 164 11.68 -0.67 7.01
C GLY A 164 10.65 -0.05 7.95
N ALA A 165 10.37 1.25 7.79
CA ALA A 165 9.37 1.96 8.59
C ALA A 165 7.92 1.60 8.19
N THR A 166 7.72 1.05 6.99
CA THR A 166 6.42 0.78 6.37
C THR A 166 6.15 -0.73 6.23
N VAL A 167 6.70 -1.53 7.14
CA VAL A 167 6.56 -3.00 7.14
C VAL A 167 5.10 -3.41 7.09
N GLY A 168 4.78 -4.36 6.20
CA GLY A 168 3.43 -4.84 5.98
C GLY A 168 2.59 -4.01 5.02
N ARG A 169 3.08 -2.85 4.54
CA ARG A 169 2.46 -2.13 3.42
C ARG A 169 2.49 -2.99 2.16
N MET A 170 1.41 -2.96 1.39
CA MET A 170 1.25 -3.78 0.19
C MET A 170 0.61 -3.01 -0.96
N CYS A 171 1.04 -3.30 -2.18
CA CYS A 171 0.39 -2.80 -3.39
C CYS A 171 0.39 -3.85 -4.51
N GLN A 172 -0.48 -3.63 -5.48
CA GLN A 172 -0.41 -4.32 -6.76
C GLN A 172 0.51 -3.52 -7.70
N VAL A 173 1.30 -4.22 -8.50
CA VAL A 173 2.10 -3.59 -9.55
C VAL A 173 1.16 -3.12 -10.66
N ASP A 174 1.12 -1.81 -10.87
CA ASP A 174 0.19 -1.10 -11.74
C ASP A 174 0.85 -0.57 -13.03
N THR A 175 2.08 -1.03 -13.31
CA THR A 175 2.90 -0.54 -14.42
C THR A 175 3.57 -1.68 -15.19
N ASP A 176 3.87 -1.42 -16.47
CA ASP A 176 4.65 -2.31 -17.34
C ASP A 176 6.14 -1.93 -17.39
N LYS A 177 6.55 -0.90 -16.63
CA LYS A 177 7.95 -0.52 -16.51
C LYS A 177 8.78 -1.66 -15.92
N VAL A 178 9.96 -1.88 -16.46
CA VAL A 178 10.91 -2.88 -15.95
C VAL A 178 11.65 -2.30 -14.75
N PHE A 179 11.58 -2.98 -13.61
CA PHE A 179 12.31 -2.62 -12.40
C PHE A 179 12.83 -3.85 -11.63
N CYS A 180 13.76 -3.60 -10.72
CA CYS A 180 14.30 -4.56 -9.77
C CYS A 180 13.90 -4.17 -8.35
N LEU A 181 13.91 -5.13 -7.43
CA LEU A 181 13.60 -4.89 -6.02
C LEU A 181 14.84 -5.16 -5.16
N LEU A 182 15.00 -4.36 -4.11
CA LEU A 182 15.84 -4.68 -2.97
C LEU A 182 15.12 -5.69 -2.07
N GLY A 183 15.86 -6.50 -1.32
CA GLY A 183 15.31 -7.56 -0.46
C GLY A 183 14.37 -7.06 0.65
N SER A 184 14.24 -5.74 0.85
CA SER A 184 13.23 -5.15 1.73
C SER A 184 11.80 -5.23 1.17
N VAL A 185 11.63 -5.77 -0.04
CA VAL A 185 10.32 -5.99 -0.68
C VAL A 185 10.18 -7.45 -1.10
N ILE A 186 9.06 -8.05 -0.73
CA ILE A 186 8.62 -9.39 -1.13
C ILE A 186 7.72 -9.25 -2.36
N LEU A 187 7.92 -10.13 -3.34
CA LEU A 187 7.11 -10.32 -4.53
C LEU A 187 6.26 -11.60 -4.38
N ILE A 188 4.97 -11.49 -4.65
CA ILE A 188 4.04 -12.61 -4.82
C ILE A 188 3.49 -12.57 -6.25
N LYS A 189 3.82 -13.60 -7.03
CA LYS A 189 3.20 -13.87 -8.33
C LYS A 189 2.09 -14.90 -8.15
N ALA A 190 0.85 -14.52 -8.41
CA ALA A 190 -0.31 -15.40 -8.32
C ALA A 190 -0.48 -16.26 -9.60
N PHE A 191 -1.25 -17.34 -9.54
CA PHE A 191 -1.68 -18.03 -10.77
C PHE A 191 -2.66 -17.13 -11.56
N PRO A 192 -2.60 -17.14 -12.91
CA PRO A 192 -3.53 -16.36 -13.75
C PRO A 192 -4.99 -16.87 -13.72
N LEU A 193 -5.25 -17.91 -12.93
CA LEU A 193 -6.58 -18.45 -12.66
C LEU A 193 -7.26 -17.77 -11.45
N LEU A 194 -6.61 -16.78 -10.84
CA LEU A 194 -7.06 -16.07 -9.66
C LEU A 194 -7.19 -14.57 -9.97
N ASP A 195 -8.12 -13.90 -9.28
CA ASP A 195 -8.12 -12.44 -9.28
C ASP A 195 -7.06 -11.97 -8.28
N THR A 196 -5.96 -11.40 -8.77
CA THR A 196 -4.89 -10.95 -7.87
C THR A 196 -5.34 -9.84 -6.91
N ARG A 197 -6.38 -9.04 -7.27
CA ARG A 197 -6.97 -8.07 -6.35
C ARG A 197 -7.61 -8.77 -5.14
N TYR A 198 -8.22 -9.95 -5.35
CA TYR A 198 -8.80 -10.74 -4.28
C TYR A 198 -7.74 -11.14 -3.26
N LEU A 199 -6.59 -11.64 -3.72
CA LEU A 199 -5.46 -11.98 -2.85
C LEU A 199 -4.91 -10.75 -2.13
N MET A 200 -4.77 -9.61 -2.82
CA MET A 200 -4.34 -8.36 -2.20
C MET A 200 -5.28 -7.94 -1.07
N TYR A 201 -6.60 -7.94 -1.30
CA TYR A 201 -7.58 -7.60 -0.28
C TYR A 201 -7.58 -8.59 0.89
N ALA A 202 -7.39 -9.87 0.61
CA ALA A 202 -7.31 -10.90 1.64
C ALA A 202 -6.09 -10.70 2.53
N LEU A 203 -4.93 -10.40 1.95
CA LEU A 203 -3.68 -10.11 2.67
C LEU A 203 -3.74 -8.78 3.45
N LYS A 204 -4.50 -7.79 2.95
CA LYS A 204 -4.79 -6.53 3.65
C LYS A 204 -5.79 -6.68 4.80
N HIS A 205 -6.46 -7.84 4.95
CA HIS A 205 -7.36 -8.06 6.08
C HIS A 205 -6.59 -7.90 7.41
N PRO A 206 -7.07 -7.09 8.38
CA PRO A 206 -6.29 -6.72 9.57
C PRO A 206 -5.72 -7.90 10.36
N ASN A 207 -6.48 -9.00 10.49
CA ASN A 207 -6.01 -10.19 11.21
C ASN A 207 -4.90 -10.92 10.45
N ILE A 208 -4.99 -10.99 9.12
CA ILE A 208 -4.00 -11.66 8.27
C ILE A 208 -2.75 -10.79 8.17
N ASN A 209 -2.91 -9.49 7.94
CA ASN A 209 -1.81 -8.54 7.92
C ASN A 209 -1.07 -8.53 9.27
N ARG A 210 -1.80 -8.57 10.39
CA ARG A 210 -1.21 -8.75 11.71
C ARG A 210 -0.51 -10.10 11.85
N GLU A 211 -1.08 -11.22 11.41
CA GLU A 211 -0.40 -12.53 11.43
C GLU A 211 0.95 -12.46 10.70
N ILE A 212 0.96 -11.86 9.50
CA ILE A 212 2.16 -11.65 8.66
C ILE A 212 3.23 -10.81 9.38
N ILE A 213 2.81 -9.79 10.14
CA ILE A 213 3.73 -8.89 10.88
C ILE A 213 4.13 -9.46 12.27
N SER A 214 3.22 -10.18 12.94
CA SER A 214 3.31 -10.54 14.36
C SER A 214 4.27 -11.69 14.69
N ILE A 215 4.80 -12.37 13.67
CA ILE A 215 5.83 -13.40 13.83
C ILE A 215 7.23 -12.76 14.09
N SER A 216 7.31 -11.43 14.31
CA SER A 216 8.50 -10.72 14.75
C SER A 216 8.72 -10.75 16.27
N GLY A 217 8.21 -11.77 16.98
CA GLY A 217 8.36 -11.92 18.42
C GLY A 217 9.77 -12.34 18.83
N ALA A 218 10.70 -11.38 18.95
CA ALA A 218 11.90 -11.45 19.83
C ALA A 218 12.85 -10.24 19.72
N THR A 219 12.75 -9.39 18.68
CA THR A 219 13.73 -8.31 18.46
C THR A 219 13.06 -6.99 18.07
N ALA A 220 13.73 -5.87 18.34
CA ALA A 220 13.24 -4.50 18.16
C ALA A 220 12.93 -4.09 16.69
N GLN A 221 13.04 -5.01 15.72
CA GLN A 221 12.85 -4.73 14.30
C GLN A 221 11.72 -5.60 13.74
N GLN A 222 10.58 -4.97 13.47
CA GLN A 222 9.46 -5.60 12.76
C GLN A 222 9.93 -6.03 11.35
N ALA A 223 9.71 -7.30 11.01
CA ALA A 223 10.08 -7.85 9.71
C ALA A 223 9.07 -8.92 9.27
N VAL A 224 8.77 -8.94 7.98
CA VAL A 224 7.98 -10.00 7.35
C VAL A 224 8.92 -11.01 6.71
N TYR A 225 8.78 -12.29 7.05
CA TYR A 225 9.62 -13.35 6.51
C TYR A 225 8.89 -14.13 5.42
N LEU A 226 9.65 -14.53 4.39
CA LEU A 226 9.13 -15.34 3.27
C LEU A 226 8.50 -16.65 3.71
N ARG A 227 9.05 -17.29 4.75
CA ARG A 227 8.47 -18.51 5.32
C ARG A 227 7.05 -18.23 5.78
N ASP A 228 6.84 -17.14 6.49
CA ASP A 228 5.56 -16.88 7.15
C ASP A 228 4.50 -16.49 6.12
N VAL A 229 4.86 -15.64 5.15
CA VAL A 229 3.98 -15.28 4.02
C VAL A 229 3.49 -16.52 3.25
N LYS A 230 4.36 -17.52 3.01
CA LYS A 230 3.98 -18.76 2.33
C LYS A 230 2.93 -19.58 3.08
N HIS A 231 2.89 -19.49 4.41
CA HIS A 231 2.00 -20.29 5.25
C HIS A 231 0.71 -19.55 5.64
N VAL A 232 0.54 -18.30 5.20
CA VAL A 232 -0.71 -17.56 5.38
C VAL A 232 -1.86 -18.35 4.78
N VAL A 233 -2.95 -18.44 5.53
CA VAL A 233 -4.15 -19.17 5.15
C VAL A 233 -5.23 -18.19 4.72
N LEU A 234 -5.73 -18.35 3.50
CA LEU A 234 -6.73 -17.48 2.89
C LEU A 234 -7.98 -18.29 2.54
N PRO A 235 -9.18 -17.69 2.60
CA PRO A 235 -10.37 -18.33 2.09
C PRO A 235 -10.34 -18.26 0.57
N LEU A 236 -10.79 -19.33 -0.09
CA LEU A 236 -10.85 -19.44 -1.53
C LEU A 236 -12.27 -19.83 -1.94
N GLY A 237 -12.88 -19.02 -2.81
CA GLY A 237 -14.09 -19.34 -3.57
C GLY A 237 -13.79 -19.48 -5.06
N SER A 238 -14.83 -19.59 -5.89
CA SER A 238 -14.67 -19.60 -7.36
C SER A 238 -14.06 -18.30 -7.88
N ILE A 239 -13.46 -18.34 -9.07
CA ILE A 239 -12.93 -17.12 -9.71
C ILE A 239 -14.01 -16.05 -9.94
N ASP A 240 -15.21 -16.46 -10.37
CA ASP A 240 -16.32 -15.52 -10.61
C ASP A 240 -16.71 -14.79 -9.32
N GLU A 241 -16.73 -15.51 -8.19
CA GLU A 241 -17.04 -14.91 -6.91
C GLU A 241 -15.92 -14.01 -6.39
N GLN A 242 -14.66 -14.37 -6.64
CA GLN A 242 -13.51 -13.51 -6.31
C GLN A 242 -13.62 -12.16 -7.03
N VAL A 243 -13.98 -12.17 -8.31
CA VAL A 243 -14.19 -10.96 -9.12
C VAL A 243 -15.38 -10.14 -8.61
N GLU A 244 -16.49 -10.79 -8.26
CA GLU A 244 -17.64 -10.07 -7.68
C GLU A 244 -17.28 -9.41 -6.34
N ILE A 245 -16.54 -10.12 -5.48
CA ILE A 245 -16.04 -9.57 -4.21
C ILE A 245 -15.17 -8.33 -4.47
N THR A 246 -14.21 -8.42 -5.39
CA THR A 246 -13.27 -7.32 -5.65
C THR A 246 -13.97 -6.13 -6.27
N ASN A 247 -14.91 -6.33 -7.19
CA ASN A 247 -15.71 -5.25 -7.77
C ASN A 247 -16.51 -4.49 -6.69
N LYS A 248 -17.16 -5.21 -5.77
CA LYS A 248 -17.88 -4.58 -4.64
C LYS A 248 -16.93 -3.84 -3.69
N LEU A 249 -15.73 -4.37 -3.44
CA LEU A 249 -14.74 -3.69 -2.60
C LEU A 249 -14.19 -2.44 -3.28
N ASP A 250 -13.86 -2.52 -4.57
CA ASP A 250 -13.36 -1.42 -5.39
C ASP A 250 -14.39 -0.27 -5.45
N GLU A 251 -15.66 -0.59 -5.68
CA GLU A 251 -16.76 0.40 -5.66
C GLU A 251 -16.82 1.16 -4.32
N GLN A 252 -16.73 0.43 -3.21
CA GLN A 252 -16.81 1.03 -1.88
C GLN A 252 -15.58 1.85 -1.54
N ILE A 253 -14.39 1.40 -1.95
CA ILE A 253 -13.15 2.18 -1.79
C ILE A 253 -13.22 3.46 -2.62
N SER A 254 -13.72 3.39 -3.86
CA SER A 254 -13.89 4.56 -4.71
C SER A 254 -14.87 5.57 -4.11
N ASN A 255 -15.98 5.10 -3.52
CA ASN A 255 -16.92 5.98 -2.81
C ASN A 255 -16.27 6.68 -1.60
N ILE A 256 -15.44 5.96 -0.83
CA ILE A 256 -14.71 6.54 0.31
C ILE A 256 -13.73 7.62 -0.17
N GLN A 257 -12.96 7.35 -1.23
CA GLN A 257 -12.01 8.31 -1.80
C GLN A 257 -12.72 9.57 -2.31
N GLY A 258 -13.90 9.43 -2.94
CA GLY A 258 -14.72 10.56 -3.34
C GLY A 258 -15.17 11.41 -2.14
N MET A 259 -15.63 10.77 -1.06
CA MET A 259 -16.01 11.47 0.17
C MET A 259 -14.82 12.19 0.83
N GLU A 260 -13.64 11.59 0.83
CA GLU A 260 -12.42 12.22 1.35
C GLU A 260 -12.08 13.49 0.56
N SER A 261 -12.12 13.42 -0.79
CA SER A 261 -11.90 14.59 -1.64
C SER A 261 -12.94 15.69 -1.40
N ASP A 262 -14.22 15.35 -1.25
CA ASP A 262 -15.27 16.33 -0.97
C ASP A 262 -15.08 17.01 0.39
N ILE A 263 -14.58 16.29 1.39
CA ILE A 263 -14.27 16.85 2.71
C ILE A 263 -13.14 17.87 2.60
N GLU A 264 -12.05 17.54 1.89
CA GLU A 264 -10.92 18.45 1.67
C GLU A 264 -11.34 19.74 0.95
N ASP A 265 -12.14 19.60 -0.11
CA ASP A 265 -12.72 20.72 -0.85
C ASP A 265 -13.57 21.63 0.04
N ASN A 266 -14.41 21.03 0.89
CA ASN A 266 -15.28 21.78 1.79
C ASN A 266 -14.49 22.50 2.89
N ILE A 267 -13.41 21.91 3.39
CA ILE A 267 -12.50 22.58 4.33
C ILE A 267 -11.88 23.81 3.66
N ALA A 268 -11.32 23.67 2.45
CA ALA A 268 -10.72 24.78 1.72
C ALA A 268 -11.75 25.90 1.41
N ARG A 269 -12.97 25.54 1.01
CA ARG A 269 -14.06 26.51 0.77
C ARG A 269 -14.48 27.22 2.06
N SER A 270 -14.54 26.51 3.18
CA SER A 270 -14.85 27.09 4.49
C SER A 270 -13.80 28.12 4.93
N GLU A 271 -12.52 27.81 4.73
CA GLU A 271 -11.42 28.74 5.02
C GLU A 271 -11.49 29.99 4.13
N ALA A 272 -11.71 29.82 2.83
CA ALA A 272 -11.85 30.93 1.89
C ALA A 272 -13.07 31.81 2.22
N LEU A 273 -14.21 31.20 2.58
CA LEU A 273 -15.41 31.91 2.99
C LEU A 273 -15.16 32.70 4.27
N ARG A 274 -14.49 32.10 5.27
CA ARG A 274 -14.11 32.77 6.51
C ARG A 274 -13.22 33.99 6.24
N GLN A 275 -12.22 33.87 5.38
CA GLN A 275 -11.37 34.99 4.98
C GLN A 275 -12.15 36.09 4.26
N SER A 276 -13.07 35.72 3.37
CA SER A 276 -13.95 36.66 2.68
C SER A 276 -14.87 37.41 3.63
N ILE A 277 -15.47 36.72 4.61
CA ILE A 277 -16.31 37.33 5.65
C ILE A 277 -15.48 38.27 6.52
N LEU A 278 -14.30 37.85 6.99
CA LEU A 278 -13.42 38.72 7.79
C LEU A 278 -13.00 39.96 7.00
N LYS A 279 -12.60 39.79 5.73
CA LYS A 279 -12.26 40.91 4.86
C LYS A 279 -13.42 41.90 4.73
N LYS A 280 -14.63 41.40 4.47
CA LYS A 280 -15.84 42.24 4.42
C LYS A 280 -16.16 42.90 5.77
N ALA A 281 -15.87 42.23 6.88
CA ALA A 281 -16.08 42.78 8.22
C ALA A 281 -15.17 43.99 8.46
N PHE A 282 -13.88 43.84 8.19
CA PHE A 282 -12.88 44.88 8.40
C PHE A 282 -12.94 46.01 7.35
N SER A 283 -13.53 45.77 6.18
CA SER A 283 -13.78 46.81 5.17
C SER A 283 -15.12 47.54 5.35
N GLY A 284 -15.90 47.21 6.39
CA GLY A 284 -17.23 47.79 6.61
C GLY A 284 -18.29 47.34 5.60
N GLN A 285 -18.04 46.29 4.83
CA GLN A 285 -18.94 45.82 3.77
C GLN A 285 -19.96 44.76 4.25
N LEU A 286 -19.94 44.39 5.54
CA LEU A 286 -20.92 43.45 6.11
C LEU A 286 -22.24 44.10 6.51
N VAL A 287 -22.26 45.42 6.71
CA VAL A 287 -23.46 46.18 7.09
C VAL A 287 -23.59 47.43 6.21
N PRO A 288 -24.82 47.92 5.93
CA PRO A 288 -25.01 49.20 5.26
C PRO A 288 -24.27 50.31 6.00
N GLN A 289 -23.55 51.15 5.27
CA GLN A 289 -22.79 52.27 5.82
C GLN A 289 -23.69 53.51 5.93
N ASP A 290 -23.69 54.19 7.08
CA ASP A 290 -24.36 55.49 7.23
C ASP A 290 -23.45 56.60 6.68
N PRO A 291 -23.88 57.37 5.66
CA PRO A 291 -23.09 58.47 5.10
C PRO A 291 -22.78 59.59 6.11
N ASN A 292 -23.50 59.65 7.23
CA ASN A 292 -23.31 60.65 8.28
C ASN A 292 -22.36 60.19 9.39
N GLU A 293 -21.89 58.94 9.38
CA GLU A 293 -20.90 58.46 10.34
C GLU A 293 -19.50 59.03 10.07
N GLU A 294 -18.78 59.35 11.13
CA GLU A 294 -17.40 59.85 11.06
C GLU A 294 -16.48 58.77 10.45
N PRO A 295 -15.67 59.10 9.42
CA PRO A 295 -14.74 58.14 8.84
C PRO A 295 -13.69 57.68 9.86
N ALA A 296 -13.37 56.38 9.87
CA ALA A 296 -12.38 55.80 10.78
C ALA A 296 -10.98 56.47 10.67
N SER A 297 -10.65 57.08 9.54
CA SER A 297 -9.41 57.85 9.36
C SER A 297 -9.31 59.04 10.32
N VAL A 298 -10.42 59.73 10.57
CA VAL A 298 -10.47 60.90 11.47
C VAL A 298 -10.24 60.45 12.92
N LEU A 299 -10.84 59.32 13.32
CA LEU A 299 -10.60 58.71 14.63
C LEU A 299 -9.14 58.25 14.80
N LEU A 300 -8.55 57.65 13.76
CA LEU A 300 -7.15 57.21 13.79
C LEU A 300 -6.18 58.39 13.91
N GLU A 301 -6.43 59.49 13.20
CA GLU A 301 -5.66 60.73 13.34
C GLU A 301 -5.77 61.31 14.76
N ARG A 302 -6.96 61.28 15.37
CA ARG A 302 -7.16 61.70 16.76
C ARG A 302 -6.38 60.82 17.74
N ILE A 303 -6.46 59.49 17.61
CA ILE A 303 -5.69 58.55 18.44
C ILE A 303 -4.19 58.73 18.25
N ALA A 304 -3.71 58.95 17.02
CA ALA A 304 -2.30 59.19 16.73
C ALA A 304 -1.80 60.48 17.38
N ARG A 305 -2.60 61.55 17.33
CA ARG A 305 -2.30 62.83 17.97
C ARG A 305 -2.30 62.70 19.50
N GLU A 306 -3.30 62.04 20.08
CA GLU A 306 -3.37 61.77 21.52
C GLU A 306 -2.19 60.92 22.01
N LYS A 307 -1.75 59.92 21.24
CA LYS A 307 -0.56 59.12 21.56
C LYS A 307 0.73 59.94 21.46
N ALA A 308 0.86 60.81 20.46
CA ALA A 308 2.01 61.71 20.33
C ALA A 308 2.07 62.72 21.49
N ASP A 309 0.92 63.27 21.88
CA ASP A 309 0.80 64.19 23.02
C ASP A 309 1.11 63.48 24.35
N ALA A 310 0.66 62.23 24.53
CA ALA A 310 0.98 61.40 25.70
C ALA A 310 2.45 60.96 25.78
N ALA A 311 3.18 60.95 24.66
CA ALA A 311 4.59 60.59 24.60
C ALA A 311 5.54 61.76 24.94
N THR A 312 5.04 62.99 25.12
CA THR A 312 5.87 64.10 25.62
C THR A 312 6.00 64.05 27.15
N PRO A 313 7.23 64.00 27.71
CA PRO A 313 7.40 63.82 29.15
C PRO A 313 6.97 65.08 29.92
N LYS A 314 5.95 64.95 30.79
CA LYS A 314 5.63 65.98 31.78
C LYS A 314 6.84 66.21 32.70
N LYS A 315 7.40 67.42 32.68
CA LYS A 315 8.48 67.87 33.58
C LYS A 315 8.19 67.46 35.03
N SER A 316 9.06 66.64 35.60
CA SER A 316 8.98 66.18 37.00
C SER A 316 9.07 67.38 37.94
N ARG A 317 8.03 67.61 38.74
CA ARG A 317 8.05 68.54 39.87
C ARG A 317 8.62 67.79 41.08
N ALA A 318 9.84 68.14 41.49
CA ALA A 318 10.50 67.58 42.66
C ALA A 318 9.66 67.83 43.93
N ALA A 319 9.37 66.79 44.69
CA ALA A 319 8.73 66.86 46.00
C ALA A 319 9.71 66.43 47.10
N LYS A 320 9.73 67.26 48.15
CA LYS A 320 10.66 67.29 49.28
C LYS A 320 10.53 66.10 50.23
N THR A 321 11.68 65.75 50.80
CA THR A 321 11.97 64.84 51.92
C THR A 321 11.26 65.21 53.24
N ALA A 322 10.75 64.21 53.96
CA ALA A 322 10.62 64.11 55.42
C ALA A 322 10.32 62.64 55.77
N GLN A 323 11.28 61.80 56.15
CA GLN A 323 11.82 61.52 57.50
C GLN A 323 10.80 61.11 58.59
N ASN A 324 11.06 59.90 59.11
CA ASN A 324 10.79 59.34 60.45
C ASN A 324 9.43 58.69 60.75
N VAL A 325 9.30 57.60 61.52
CA VAL A 325 10.22 56.64 62.20
C VAL A 325 9.36 55.46 62.68
N ASN A 326 9.98 54.29 62.80
CA ASN A 326 9.49 53.04 63.41
C ASN A 326 8.75 53.18 64.75
N LEU A 327 7.70 52.38 64.94
CA LEU A 327 7.67 51.19 65.83
C LEU A 327 6.40 50.36 65.58
#